data_AF-A0A9D5JRW3-F1
#
_entry.id   AF-A0A9D5JRW3-F1
#
_cell.length_a   1.000
_cell.length_b   1.000
_cell.length_c   1.000
_cell.angle_alpha   90.00
_cell.angle_beta   90.00
_cell.angle_gamma   90.00
#
_symmetry.space_group_name_H-M   'P 1'
#
loop_
_entity.id
_entity.type
_entity.pdbx_description
1 polymer ?
#
loop_
_entity_poly.entity_id
_entity_poly.type
_entity_poly.pdbx_seq_one_letter_code
_entity_poly.pdbx_strand_id
1 'polypeptide(L)'
;MVYETERHVAIEAVRKATHICLQVQADQDPLEYLEKVDGSPVTVADLACQVIITHHLSEAFPQDLIIAEEDSVELTKPDNRLALNDVVRCVRQFLPNINNETVCQLLDTACHTVDRRFWALDPIDGTKGFLRRQQYAIALALIENEQVQFSILGCPALPLARDASREESGIIVFAVRGQGAFEA
;
A
#
# COMPACT_ATOMS: atom_id res chain seq x y z
N MET A 1 24.31 1.63 -5.44
CA MET A 1 24.19 1.84 -3.97
C MET A 1 23.63 0.57 -3.33
N VAL A 2 23.75 0.38 -2.01
CA VAL A 2 23.07 -0.75 -1.34
C VAL A 2 21.55 -0.51 -1.42
N TYR A 3 20.76 -1.56 -1.68
CA TYR A 3 19.29 -1.50 -1.82
C TYR A 3 18.76 -0.69 -3.00
N GLU A 4 19.52 -0.59 -4.10
CA GLU A 4 19.13 0.24 -5.24
C GLU A 4 17.93 -0.33 -6.02
N THR A 5 17.89 -1.65 -6.20
CA THR A 5 16.76 -2.35 -6.83
C THR A 5 15.51 -2.27 -5.96
N GLU A 6 15.66 -2.57 -4.66
CA GLU A 6 14.60 -2.47 -3.65
C GLU A 6 13.98 -1.08 -3.61
N ARG A 7 14.83 -0.05 -3.59
CA ARG A 7 14.38 1.34 -3.65
C ARG A 7 13.58 1.62 -4.92
N HIS A 8 14.07 1.19 -6.09
CA HIS A 8 13.38 1.46 -7.36
C HIS A 8 12.00 0.80 -7.39
N VAL A 9 11.92 -0.48 -7.04
CA VAL A 9 10.67 -1.25 -7.00
C VAL A 9 9.69 -0.64 -5.98
N ALA A 10 10.17 -0.32 -4.79
CA ALA A 10 9.33 0.24 -3.73
C ALA A 10 8.79 1.64 -4.10
N ILE A 11 9.60 2.51 -4.71
CA ILE A 11 9.13 3.82 -5.20
C ILE A 11 8.05 3.64 -6.26
N GLU A 12 8.22 2.73 -7.22
CA GLU A 12 7.23 2.48 -8.26
C GLU A 12 5.91 1.97 -7.65
N ALA A 13 5.99 0.99 -6.76
CA ALA A 13 4.84 0.40 -6.08
C ALA A 13 4.07 1.45 -5.25
N VAL A 14 4.78 2.22 -4.41
CA VAL A 14 4.18 3.26 -3.55
C VAL A 14 3.57 4.41 -4.37
N ARG A 15 4.17 4.77 -5.52
CA ARG A 15 3.58 5.76 -6.44
C ARG A 15 2.24 5.30 -7.00
N LYS A 16 2.15 4.04 -7.43
CA LYS A 16 0.89 3.45 -7.94
C LYS A 16 -0.15 3.32 -6.85
N ALA A 17 0.24 2.88 -5.65
CA ALA A 17 -0.65 2.83 -4.49
C ALA A 17 -1.18 4.23 -4.11
N THR A 18 -0.30 5.24 -4.12
CA THR A 18 -0.68 6.66 -3.89
C THR A 18 -1.74 7.13 -4.87
N HIS A 19 -1.56 6.82 -6.16
CA HIS A 19 -2.56 7.14 -7.20
C HIS A 19 -3.91 6.48 -6.91
N ILE A 20 -3.92 5.21 -6.52
CA ILE A 20 -5.15 4.48 -6.15
C ILE A 20 -5.86 5.18 -5.00
N CYS A 21 -5.15 5.49 -3.91
CA CYS A 21 -5.76 6.15 -2.76
C CYS A 21 -6.42 7.49 -3.12
N LEU A 22 -5.70 8.33 -3.87
CA LEU A 22 -6.21 9.63 -4.32
C LEU A 22 -7.44 9.47 -5.21
N GLN A 23 -7.43 8.49 -6.11
CA GLN A 23 -8.58 8.24 -6.98
C GLN A 23 -9.78 7.72 -6.18
N VAL A 24 -9.60 6.79 -5.25
CA VAL A 24 -10.71 6.29 -4.41
C VAL A 24 -11.33 7.44 -3.62
N GLN A 25 -10.52 8.35 -3.06
CA GLN A 25 -11.02 9.55 -2.41
C GLN A 25 -11.77 10.49 -3.37
N ALA A 26 -11.38 10.57 -4.64
CA ALA A 26 -12.07 11.39 -5.63
C ALA A 26 -13.38 10.75 -6.12
N ASP A 27 -13.43 9.43 -6.25
CA ASP A 27 -14.54 8.68 -6.84
C ASP A 27 -15.69 8.42 -5.84
N GLN A 28 -15.43 8.47 -4.52
CA GLN A 28 -16.41 8.13 -3.48
C GLN A 28 -16.70 9.31 -2.54
N ASP A 29 -17.98 9.59 -2.31
CA ASP A 29 -18.45 10.53 -1.29
C ASP A 29 -19.86 10.14 -0.78
N PRO A 30 -19.99 9.58 0.45
CA PRO A 30 -18.93 9.29 1.41
C PRO A 30 -18.04 8.11 0.96
N LEU A 31 -16.86 7.99 1.57
CA LEU A 31 -15.99 6.82 1.38
C LEU A 31 -16.63 5.57 1.99
N GLU A 32 -16.63 4.49 1.22
CA GLU A 32 -17.14 3.19 1.67
C GLU A 32 -16.04 2.39 2.39
N TYR A 33 -16.44 1.61 3.40
CA TYR A 33 -15.55 0.73 4.14
C TYR A 33 -16.27 -0.57 4.50
N LEU A 34 -15.48 -1.64 4.66
CA LEU A 34 -15.87 -2.89 5.29
C LEU A 34 -15.38 -2.87 6.74
N GLU A 35 -16.08 -3.54 7.63
CA GLU A 35 -15.69 -3.65 9.03
C GLU A 35 -15.03 -5.01 9.27
N LYS A 36 -13.77 -5.01 9.74
CA LYS A 36 -13.05 -6.22 10.14
C LYS A 36 -13.68 -6.82 11.40
N VAL A 37 -13.32 -8.06 11.73
CA VAL A 37 -13.82 -8.79 12.92
C VAL A 37 -13.61 -8.03 14.24
N ASP A 38 -12.55 -7.23 14.34
CA ASP A 38 -12.21 -6.43 15.52
C ASP A 38 -12.87 -5.03 15.54
N GLY A 39 -13.71 -4.72 14.55
CA GLY A 39 -14.41 -3.44 14.42
C GLY A 39 -13.58 -2.33 13.77
N SER A 40 -12.36 -2.62 13.30
CA SER A 40 -11.58 -1.67 12.53
C SER A 40 -12.09 -1.55 11.08
N PRO A 41 -12.04 -0.35 10.48
CA PRO A 41 -12.46 -0.18 9.09
C PRO A 41 -11.35 -0.60 8.12
N VAL A 42 -11.72 -1.19 6.99
CA VAL A 42 -10.87 -1.41 5.82
C VAL A 42 -11.57 -0.92 4.56
N THR A 43 -10.90 -0.18 3.69
CA THR A 43 -11.51 0.37 2.47
C THR A 43 -11.02 -0.38 1.23
N VAL A 44 -11.67 -0.08 0.10
CA VAL A 44 -11.19 -0.49 -1.22
C VAL A 44 -9.74 -0.03 -1.46
N ALA A 45 -9.35 1.13 -0.93
CA ALA A 45 -8.00 1.67 -1.10
C ALA A 45 -6.95 0.86 -0.34
N ASP A 46 -7.21 0.44 0.90
CA ASP A 46 -6.29 -0.40 1.70
C ASP A 46 -5.97 -1.70 0.93
N LEU A 47 -7.03 -2.40 0.50
CA LEU A 47 -6.94 -3.67 -0.22
C LEU A 47 -6.23 -3.51 -1.58
N ALA A 48 -6.61 -2.50 -2.36
CA ALA A 48 -6.01 -2.28 -3.68
C ALA A 48 -4.54 -1.84 -3.60
N CYS A 49 -4.17 -1.06 -2.58
CA CYS A 49 -2.78 -0.69 -2.32
C CYS A 49 -1.93 -1.91 -1.96
N GLN A 50 -2.44 -2.76 -1.07
CA GLN A 50 -1.75 -4.00 -0.72
C GLN A 50 -1.54 -4.90 -1.94
N VAL A 51 -2.58 -5.10 -2.78
CA VAL A 51 -2.46 -5.92 -3.99
C VAL A 51 -1.36 -5.40 -4.93
N ILE A 52 -1.32 -4.09 -5.19
CA ILE A 52 -0.30 -3.49 -6.07
C ILE A 52 1.10 -3.65 -5.49
N ILE A 53 1.28 -3.35 -4.20
CA ILE A 53 2.59 -3.41 -3.56
C ILE A 53 3.07 -4.86 -3.48
N THR A 54 2.22 -5.78 -3.03
CA THR A 54 2.54 -7.21 -2.98
C THR A 54 2.90 -7.73 -4.36
N HIS A 55 2.14 -7.41 -5.41
CA HIS A 55 2.47 -7.83 -6.77
C HIS A 55 3.87 -7.37 -7.20
N HIS A 56 4.19 -6.09 -7.01
CA HIS A 56 5.50 -5.54 -7.36
C HIS A 56 6.65 -6.20 -6.59
N LEU A 57 6.45 -6.45 -5.30
CA LEU A 57 7.45 -7.09 -4.45
C LEU A 57 7.63 -8.56 -4.82
N SER A 58 6.56 -9.32 -5.04
CA SER A 58 6.62 -10.74 -5.39
C SER A 58 7.25 -10.97 -6.77
N GLU A 59 7.02 -10.08 -7.75
CA GLU A 59 7.67 -10.16 -9.06
C GLU A 59 9.19 -9.87 -8.98
N ALA A 60 9.58 -8.86 -8.20
CA ALA A 60 10.98 -8.46 -8.09
C ALA A 60 11.80 -9.34 -7.12
N PHE A 61 11.17 -9.83 -6.07
CA PHE A 61 11.79 -10.54 -4.95
C PHE A 61 10.98 -11.80 -4.58
N PRO A 62 10.92 -12.81 -5.47
CA PRO A 62 10.07 -13.99 -5.28
C PRO A 62 10.45 -14.89 -4.09
N GLN A 63 11.57 -14.62 -3.42
CA GLN A 63 12.02 -15.33 -2.22
C GLN A 63 11.81 -14.51 -0.94
N ASP A 64 11.51 -13.21 -1.06
CA ASP A 64 11.29 -12.37 0.11
C ASP A 64 9.88 -12.62 0.65
N LEU A 65 9.78 -12.76 1.97
CA LEU A 65 8.50 -12.79 2.65
C LEU A 65 7.89 -11.38 2.70
N ILE A 66 6.57 -11.30 2.70
CA ILE A 66 5.81 -10.06 2.85
C ILE A 66 4.89 -10.26 4.05
N ILE A 67 4.94 -9.33 4.99
CA ILE A 67 4.02 -9.21 6.12
C ILE A 67 3.20 -7.97 5.85
N ALA A 68 1.88 -8.13 5.75
CA ALA A 68 0.96 -7.03 5.48
C ALA A 68 -0.27 -7.12 6.37
N GLU A 69 -0.97 -6.00 6.54
CA GLU A 69 -2.11 -5.91 7.46
C GLU A 69 -3.37 -6.62 6.94
N GLU A 70 -3.66 -6.51 5.64
CA GLU A 70 -4.96 -6.93 5.09
C GLU A 70 -4.97 -8.37 4.60
N ASP A 71 -6.16 -8.95 4.52
CA ASP A 71 -6.41 -10.27 3.93
C ASP A 71 -7.70 -10.24 3.08
N SER A 72 -8.04 -11.36 2.43
CA SER A 72 -9.25 -11.45 1.60
C SER A 72 -10.53 -11.86 2.36
N VAL A 73 -10.48 -12.07 3.68
CA VAL A 73 -11.57 -12.68 4.47
C VAL A 73 -12.84 -11.84 4.41
N GLU A 74 -12.74 -10.54 4.68
CA GLU A 74 -13.90 -9.64 4.59
C GLU A 74 -14.35 -9.45 3.13
N LEU A 75 -13.39 -9.33 2.21
CA LEU A 75 -13.66 -9.05 0.79
C LEU A 75 -14.40 -10.19 0.07
N THR A 76 -14.18 -11.44 0.49
CA THR A 76 -14.77 -12.63 -0.14
C THR A 76 -16.19 -12.97 0.36
N LYS A 77 -16.70 -12.25 1.36
CA LYS A 77 -18.08 -12.45 1.85
C LYS A 77 -19.10 -12.16 0.73
N PRO A 78 -20.21 -12.92 0.64
CA PRO A 78 -21.20 -12.76 -0.43
C PRO A 78 -21.77 -11.35 -0.58
N ASP A 79 -21.89 -10.62 0.53
CA ASP A 79 -22.45 -9.27 0.58
C ASP A 79 -21.44 -8.20 0.08
N ASN A 80 -20.15 -8.52 0.03
CA ASN A 80 -19.07 -7.59 -0.30
C ASN A 80 -18.60 -7.68 -1.76
N ARG A 81 -19.40 -8.31 -2.64
CA ARG A 81 -19.07 -8.48 -4.08
C ARG A 81 -18.81 -7.16 -4.81
N LEU A 82 -19.51 -6.09 -4.42
CA LEU A 82 -19.29 -4.75 -5.01
C LEU A 82 -17.91 -4.22 -4.64
N ALA A 83 -17.52 -4.33 -3.37
CA ALA A 83 -16.19 -3.94 -2.91
C ALA A 83 -15.08 -4.73 -3.63
N LEU A 84 -15.24 -6.04 -3.82
CA LEU A 84 -14.29 -6.84 -4.60
C LEU A 84 -14.16 -6.36 -6.05
N ASN A 85 -15.28 -6.05 -6.70
CA ASN A 85 -15.26 -5.51 -8.06
C ASN A 85 -14.56 -4.14 -8.12
N ASP A 86 -14.73 -3.32 -7.09
CA ASP A 86 -14.06 -2.01 -6.99
C ASP A 86 -12.57 -2.13 -6.74
N VAL A 87 -12.13 -3.06 -5.90
CA VAL A 87 -10.69 -3.39 -5.73
C VAL A 87 -10.10 -3.81 -7.08
N VAL A 88 -10.73 -4.75 -7.78
CA VAL A 88 -10.27 -5.22 -9.09
C VAL A 88 -10.24 -4.08 -10.11
N ARG A 89 -11.27 -3.21 -10.12
CA ARG A 89 -11.33 -2.02 -10.98
C ARG A 89 -10.17 -1.07 -10.72
N CYS A 90 -9.85 -0.80 -9.45
CA CYS A 90 -8.72 0.05 -9.07
C CYS A 90 -7.39 -0.54 -9.53
N VAL A 91 -7.16 -1.83 -9.24
CA VAL A 91 -5.90 -2.50 -9.55
C VAL A 91 -5.67 -2.67 -11.07
N ARG A 92 -6.75 -2.86 -11.86
CA ARG A 92 -6.66 -3.01 -13.33
C ARG A 92 -6.06 -1.83 -14.07
N GLN A 93 -6.03 -0.65 -13.45
CA GLN A 93 -5.36 0.52 -14.02
C GLN A 93 -3.86 0.28 -14.23
N PHE A 94 -3.26 -0.56 -13.38
CA PHE A 94 -1.84 -0.88 -13.42
C PHE A 94 -1.58 -2.34 -13.79
N LEU A 95 -2.53 -3.24 -13.53
CA LEU A 95 -2.46 -4.68 -13.85
C LEU A 95 -3.68 -5.09 -14.70
N PRO A 96 -3.70 -4.80 -16.02
CA PRO A 96 -4.90 -4.93 -16.85
C PRO A 96 -5.53 -6.33 -16.89
N ASN A 97 -4.73 -7.38 -16.70
CA ASN A 97 -5.15 -8.77 -16.79
C ASN A 97 -5.54 -9.38 -15.43
N ILE A 98 -5.54 -8.60 -14.35
CA ILE A 98 -5.87 -9.12 -13.02
C ILE A 98 -7.36 -9.50 -12.93
N ASN A 99 -7.63 -10.56 -12.18
CA ASN A 99 -8.96 -11.07 -11.89
C ASN A 99 -9.17 -11.21 -10.37
N ASN A 100 -10.41 -11.53 -9.97
CA ASN A 100 -10.80 -11.62 -8.57
C ASN A 100 -9.99 -12.67 -7.80
N GLU A 101 -9.68 -13.80 -8.43
CA GLU A 101 -8.91 -14.87 -7.80
C GLU A 101 -7.48 -14.41 -7.52
N THR A 102 -6.81 -13.79 -8.49
CA THR A 102 -5.46 -13.25 -8.33
C THR A 102 -5.40 -12.12 -7.31
N VAL A 103 -6.44 -11.27 -7.24
CA VAL A 103 -6.56 -10.23 -6.19
C VAL A 103 -6.56 -10.87 -4.81
N CYS A 104 -7.42 -11.87 -4.56
CA CYS A 104 -7.46 -12.56 -3.27
C CYS A 104 -6.15 -13.28 -2.97
N GLN A 105 -5.56 -13.97 -3.96
CA GLN A 105 -4.26 -14.64 -3.79
C GLN A 105 -3.15 -13.67 -3.38
N LEU A 106 -3.10 -12.46 -3.95
CA LEU A 106 -2.11 -11.45 -3.59
C LEU A 106 -2.36 -10.85 -2.20
N LEU A 107 -3.62 -10.67 -1.79
CA LEU A 107 -3.94 -10.27 -0.42
C LEU A 107 -3.46 -11.34 0.58
N ASP A 108 -3.74 -12.60 0.29
CA ASP A 108 -3.44 -13.73 1.16
C ASP A 108 -1.99 -14.24 1.04
N THR A 109 -1.16 -13.60 0.21
CA THR A 109 0.29 -13.90 0.11
C THR A 109 1.03 -13.45 1.37
N ALA A 110 0.46 -12.49 2.12
CA ALA A 110 1.04 -12.00 3.35
C ALA A 110 1.20 -13.14 4.37
N CYS A 111 2.42 -13.35 4.86
CA CYS A 111 2.73 -14.37 5.84
C CYS A 111 2.72 -13.79 7.26
N HIS A 112 2.46 -14.64 8.26
CA HIS A 112 2.54 -14.28 9.68
C HIS A 112 3.85 -14.72 10.35
N THR A 113 4.80 -15.25 9.56
CA THR A 113 6.10 -15.72 10.05
C THR A 113 7.21 -14.78 9.62
N VAL A 114 8.09 -14.42 10.56
CA VAL A 114 9.30 -13.65 10.24
C VAL A 114 10.43 -14.59 9.87
N ASP A 115 11.24 -14.19 8.88
CA ASP A 115 12.52 -14.81 8.54
C ASP A 115 13.63 -13.74 8.58
N ARG A 116 14.85 -14.13 8.21
CA ARG A 116 16.03 -13.27 8.18
C ARG A 116 15.85 -12.03 7.30
N ARG A 117 15.01 -12.09 6.26
CA ARG A 117 14.72 -10.98 5.34
C ARG A 117 13.25 -10.97 4.95
N PHE A 118 12.57 -9.84 5.13
CA PHE A 118 11.16 -9.69 4.76
C PHE A 118 10.76 -8.22 4.58
N TRP A 119 9.66 -8.00 3.88
CA TRP A 119 9.00 -6.71 3.75
C TRP A 119 7.84 -6.61 4.75
N ALA A 120 7.71 -5.45 5.41
CA ALA A 120 6.58 -5.11 6.26
C ALA A 120 5.79 -3.97 5.61
N LEU A 121 4.49 -4.17 5.43
CA LEU A 121 3.58 -3.27 4.74
C LEU A 121 2.38 -2.94 5.62
N ASP A 122 2.12 -1.66 5.78
CA ASP A 122 0.81 -1.13 6.15
C ASP A 122 0.30 -0.33 4.94
N PRO A 123 -0.72 -0.83 4.20
CA PRO A 123 -1.15 -0.20 2.96
C PRO A 123 -1.74 1.19 3.20
N ILE A 124 -2.38 1.44 4.34
CA ILE A 124 -2.88 2.76 4.76
C ILE A 124 -2.79 2.86 6.30
N ASP A 125 -1.65 3.36 6.77
CA ASP A 125 -1.49 3.76 8.18
C ASP A 125 -2.39 4.96 8.44
N GLY A 126 -3.43 4.74 9.24
CA GLY A 126 -4.44 5.73 9.58
C GLY A 126 -5.68 5.70 8.69
N THR A 127 -6.28 4.53 8.43
CA THR A 127 -7.54 4.37 7.66
C THR A 127 -8.68 5.28 8.14
N LYS A 128 -8.79 5.55 9.45
CA LYS A 128 -9.76 6.54 9.98
C LYS A 128 -9.47 7.97 9.52
N GLY A 129 -8.20 8.33 9.38
CA GLY A 129 -7.76 9.60 8.80
C GLY A 129 -8.08 9.65 7.31
N PHE A 130 -7.80 8.57 6.57
CA PHE A 130 -8.16 8.41 5.17
C PHE A 130 -9.67 8.63 4.94
N LEU A 131 -10.53 7.96 5.71
CA LEU A 131 -12.00 8.12 5.66
C LEU A 131 -12.48 9.55 5.94
N ARG A 132 -11.72 10.31 6.73
CA ARG A 132 -12.01 11.71 7.07
C ARG A 132 -11.37 12.71 6.11
N ARG A 133 -10.72 12.25 5.04
CA ARG A 133 -9.92 13.09 4.12
C ARG A 133 -8.85 13.90 4.88
N GLN A 134 -8.24 13.27 5.88
CA GLN A 134 -7.14 13.80 6.68
C GLN A 134 -5.82 13.10 6.30
N GLN A 135 -4.79 13.22 7.14
CA GLN A 135 -3.50 12.58 6.93
C GLN A 135 -3.60 11.06 7.08
N TYR A 136 -2.86 10.36 6.22
CA TYR A 136 -2.61 8.92 6.23
C TYR A 136 -1.29 8.67 5.50
N ALA A 137 -0.72 7.49 5.64
CA ALA A 137 0.49 7.10 4.91
C ALA A 137 0.39 5.68 4.34
N ILE A 138 1.01 5.44 3.20
CA ILE A 138 1.34 4.10 2.73
C ILE A 138 2.73 3.80 3.27
N ALA A 139 2.88 2.82 4.16
CA ALA A 139 4.13 2.54 4.85
C ALA A 139 4.72 1.18 4.46
N LEU A 140 5.93 1.19 3.94
CA LEU A 140 6.63 -0.01 3.52
C LEU A 140 8.09 0.01 4.01
N ALA A 141 8.53 -1.11 4.57
CA ALA A 141 9.90 -1.28 5.05
C ALA A 141 10.48 -2.65 4.67
N LEU A 142 11.77 -2.67 4.41
CA LEU A 142 12.56 -3.89 4.29
C LEU A 142 13.34 -4.11 5.59
N ILE A 143 13.14 -5.27 6.19
CA ILE A 143 13.83 -5.70 7.40
C ILE A 143 14.75 -6.86 7.05
N GLU A 144 16.02 -6.73 7.46
CA GLU A 144 16.98 -7.83 7.42
C GLU A 144 17.71 -7.96 8.75
N ASN A 145 17.87 -9.20 9.23
CA ASN A 145 18.54 -9.52 10.48
C ASN A 145 18.00 -8.66 11.64
N GLU A 146 16.67 -8.58 11.75
CA GLU A 146 15.95 -7.81 12.79
C GLU A 146 16.21 -6.30 12.74
N GLN A 147 16.75 -5.79 11.63
CA GLN A 147 17.05 -4.37 11.45
C GLN A 147 16.36 -3.82 10.19
N VAL A 148 15.68 -2.69 10.32
CA VAL A 148 15.17 -1.93 9.18
C VAL A 148 16.36 -1.42 8.37
N GLN A 149 16.43 -1.86 7.11
CA GLN A 149 17.49 -1.50 6.15
C GLN A 149 17.04 -0.43 5.17
N PHE A 150 15.77 -0.51 4.75
CA PHE A 150 15.14 0.44 3.85
C PHE A 150 13.71 0.72 4.32
N SER A 151 13.25 1.94 4.13
CA SER A 151 11.87 2.33 4.43
C SER A 151 11.41 3.39 3.44
N ILE A 152 10.12 3.39 3.13
CA ILE A 152 9.46 4.36 2.27
C ILE A 152 8.06 4.68 2.83
N LEU A 153 7.70 5.95 2.79
CA LEU A 153 6.38 6.46 3.14
C LEU A 153 5.83 7.24 1.95
N GLY A 154 4.64 6.84 1.47
CA GLY A 154 3.81 7.68 0.62
C GLY A 154 2.83 8.46 1.49
N CYS A 155 2.84 9.78 1.42
CA CYS A 155 1.99 10.67 2.21
C CYS A 155 1.17 11.57 1.28
N PRO A 156 0.08 11.06 0.67
CA PRO A 156 -0.62 11.74 -0.42
C PRO A 156 -1.31 13.03 0.02
N ALA A 157 -1.74 13.08 1.28
CA ALA A 157 -2.43 14.22 1.88
C ALA A 157 -1.49 15.22 2.58
N LEU A 158 -0.17 15.01 2.58
CA LEU A 158 0.77 15.84 3.33
C LEU A 158 1.27 17.02 2.49
N PRO A 159 0.86 18.27 2.78
CA PRO A 159 1.30 19.42 2.02
C PRO A 159 2.77 19.75 2.29
N LEU A 160 3.54 19.95 1.23
CA LEU A 160 4.86 20.56 1.34
C LEU A 160 4.72 22.05 1.59
N ALA A 161 4.96 22.48 2.82
CA ALA A 161 5.03 23.90 3.19
C ALA A 161 6.15 24.69 2.49
N ARG A 162 6.90 24.07 1.56
CA ARG A 162 8.08 24.67 0.92
C ARG A 162 7.77 25.46 -0.35
N ASP A 163 6.60 25.29 -0.97
CA ASP A 163 6.28 26.02 -2.20
C ASP A 163 4.76 26.19 -2.39
N ALA A 164 4.27 27.40 -2.17
CA ALA A 164 2.85 27.76 -2.37
C ALA A 164 2.43 27.71 -3.86
N SER A 165 3.37 27.42 -4.78
CA SER A 165 3.10 27.29 -6.22
C SER A 165 2.98 25.85 -6.71
N ARG A 166 3.35 24.85 -5.90
CA ARG A 166 3.02 23.45 -6.22
C ARG A 166 1.54 23.24 -5.88
N GLU A 167 0.76 22.76 -6.85
CA GLU A 167 -0.53 22.11 -6.57
C GLU A 167 -0.33 21.14 -5.40
N GLU A 168 -1.30 21.01 -4.49
CA GLU A 168 -1.24 20.21 -3.27
C GLU A 168 -0.90 18.73 -3.58
N SER A 169 0.38 18.46 -3.85
CA SER A 169 0.90 17.17 -4.20
C SER A 169 1.52 16.60 -2.94
N GLY A 170 1.01 15.46 -2.49
CA GLY A 170 1.64 14.71 -1.40
C GLY A 170 3.10 14.33 -1.71
N ILE A 171 3.77 13.77 -0.71
CA ILE A 171 5.19 13.43 -0.80
C ILE A 171 5.43 11.94 -0.73
N ILE A 172 6.52 11.50 -1.32
CA ILE A 172 7.09 10.18 -1.08
C ILE A 172 8.49 10.40 -0.53
N VAL A 173 8.74 9.88 0.67
CA VAL A 173 10.04 9.94 1.33
C VAL A 173 10.55 8.53 1.57
N PHE A 174 11.85 8.33 1.43
CA PHE A 174 12.49 7.06 1.70
C PHE A 174 13.80 7.26 2.46
N ALA A 175 14.25 6.22 3.15
CA ALA A 175 15.52 6.19 3.83
C ALA A 175 16.20 4.85 3.64
N VAL A 176 17.53 4.89 3.52
CA VAL A 176 18.38 3.69 3.54
C VAL A 176 19.31 3.79 4.74
N ARG A 177 19.41 2.71 5.51
CA ARG A 177 20.26 2.64 6.70
C ARG A 177 21.69 3.03 6.35
N GLY A 178 22.21 4.04 7.04
CA GLY A 178 23.57 4.56 6.83
C GLY A 178 23.75 5.48 5.61
N GLN A 179 22.71 5.75 4.81
CA GLN A 179 22.81 6.63 3.63
C GLN A 179 21.96 7.90 3.75
N GLY A 180 21.09 8.00 4.75
CA GLY A 180 20.24 9.17 5.00
C GLY A 180 18.79 8.99 4.50
N ALA A 181 18.05 10.10 4.45
CA ALA A 181 16.65 10.17 4.05
C ALA A 181 16.47 11.19 2.91
N PHE A 182 15.58 10.87 1.97
CA PHE A 182 15.43 11.56 0.69
C PHE A 182 13.95 11.62 0.28
N GLU A 183 13.61 12.60 -0.56
CA GLU A 183 12.35 12.68 -1.30
C GLU A 183 12.51 11.97 -2.65
N ALA A 184 11.48 11.23 -3.12
CA ALA A 184 11.54 10.35 -4.29
C ALA A 184 11.01 10.95 -5.60
#